data_AF-A0A3D3P118-F1
#
_entry.id   AF-A0A3D3P118-F1
#
_cell.length_a   1.000
_cell.length_b   1.000
_cell.length_c   1.000
_cell.angle_alpha   90.00
_cell.angle_beta   90.00
_cell.angle_gamma   90.00
#
_symmetry.space_group_name_H-M   'P 1'
#
loop_
_entity.id
_entity.type
_entity.pdbx_description
1 polymer ?
#
loop_
_entity_poly.entity_id
_entity_poly.type
_entity_poly.pdbx_seq_one_letter_code
_entity_poly.pdbx_strand_id
1 'polypeptide(L)' 'AARTEATDGVARLVALAGRERVVFGSHAPFLIPEAALIRVEEAMLAGLPEADAAALLGANAARLAAR' A
#
# COMPACT_ATOMS: atom_id res chain seq x y z
N ALA A 1 -5.06 20.87 1.32
CA ALA A 1 -5.64 19.68 0.67
C ALA A 1 -4.58 18.60 0.40
N ALA A 2 -3.44 18.90 -0.23
CA ALA A 2 -2.44 17.89 -0.62
C ALA A 2 -1.78 17.07 0.51
N ARG A 3 -1.70 17.60 1.75
CA ARG A 3 -1.09 16.88 2.88
C ARG A 3 -1.99 15.78 3.46
N THR A 4 -3.31 15.97 3.41
CA THR A 4 -4.28 15.01 3.94
C THR A 4 -4.46 13.81 3.02
N GLU A 5 -4.45 14.02 1.69
CA GLU A 5 -4.50 12.93 0.71
C GLU A 5 -3.25 12.03 0.71
N ALA A 6 -2.12 12.52 1.25
CA ALA A 6 -0.86 11.78 1.23
C ALA A 6 -0.83 10.64 2.26
N THR A 7 -1.44 10.84 3.44
CA THR A 7 -1.41 9.88 4.56
C THR A 7 -2.57 8.88 4.52
N ASP A 8 -3.74 9.26 3.99
CA ASP A 8 -4.92 8.38 3.94
C ASP A 8 -5.06 7.60 2.62
N GLY A 9 -4.26 7.93 1.59
CA GLY A 9 -4.42 7.41 0.24
C GLY A 9 -4.35 5.87 0.15
N VAL A 10 -3.44 5.23 0.87
CA VAL A 10 -3.31 3.76 0.88
C VAL A 10 -4.53 3.11 1.54
N ALA A 11 -4.95 3.61 2.71
CA ALA A 11 -6.10 3.09 3.43
C ALA A 11 -7.39 3.24 2.61
N ARG A 12 -7.57 4.41 1.98
CA ARG A 12 -8.70 4.67 1.07
C ARG A 12 -8.67 3.74 -0.15
N LEU A 13 -7.50 3.50 -0.74
CA LEU A 13 -7.36 2.57 -1.85
C LEU A 13 -7.74 1.14 -1.44
N VAL A 14 -7.28 0.66 -0.28
CA VAL A 14 -7.65 -0.65 0.26
C VAL A 14 -9.16 -0.75 0.50
N ALA A 15 -9.78 0.30 1.05
CA ALA A 15 -11.22 0.33 1.29
C ALA A 15 -12.05 0.29 -0.02
N LEU A 16 -11.63 1.04 -1.04
CA LEU A 16 -12.33 1.12 -2.33
C LEU A 16 -12.09 -0.10 -3.23
N ALA A 17 -10.83 -0.50 -3.37
CA ALA A 17 -10.44 -1.60 -4.24
C ALA A 17 -10.61 -2.96 -3.55
N GLY A 18 -10.71 -3.02 -2.23
CA GLY A 18 -10.72 -4.27 -1.47
C GLY A 18 -9.30 -4.81 -1.28
N ARG A 19 -9.01 -5.28 -0.07
CA ARG A 19 -7.66 -5.66 0.39
C ARG A 19 -6.93 -6.69 -0.47
N GLU A 20 -7.62 -7.50 -1.26
CA GLU A 20 -7.01 -8.57 -2.07
C GLU A 20 -6.58 -8.11 -3.47
N ARG A 21 -6.93 -6.88 -3.86
CA ARG A 21 -6.73 -6.34 -5.22
C ARG A 21 -5.71 -5.21 -5.30
N VAL A 22 -5.04 -4.90 -4.19
CA VAL A 22 -4.04 -3.84 -4.09
C VAL A 22 -2.65 -4.47 -3.97
N VAL A 23 -1.68 -4.01 -4.75
CA VAL A 23 -0.31 -4.54 -4.73
C VAL A 23 0.68 -3.39 -4.56
N PHE A 24 1.70 -3.60 -3.74
CA PHE A 24 2.81 -2.67 -3.56
C PHE A 24 3.70 -2.59 -4.80
N GLY A 25 4.10 -1.37 -5.15
CA GLY A 25 5.11 -1.10 -6.16
C GLY A 25 5.97 0.08 -5.73
N SER A 26 7.29 -0.08 -5.79
CA SER A 26 8.25 0.98 -5.43
C SER A 26 8.50 1.97 -6.56
N HIS A 27 8.11 1.64 -7.80
CA HIS A 27 8.48 2.36 -9.02
C HIS A 27 10.00 2.54 -9.22
N ALA A 28 10.83 1.72 -8.56
CA ALA A 28 12.25 1.70 -8.81
C ALA A 28 12.54 1.28 -10.26
N PRO A 29 13.57 1.85 -10.92
CA PRO A 29 14.55 2.80 -10.39
C PRO A 29 14.15 4.29 -10.54
N PHE A 30 12.92 4.58 -10.97
CA PHE A 30 12.49 5.95 -11.28
C PHE A 30 12.14 6.78 -10.04
N LEU A 31 11.70 6.13 -8.96
CA LEU A 31 11.43 6.75 -7.65
C LEU A 31 12.26 6.10 -6.54
N ILE A 32 12.35 6.80 -5.41
CA ILE A 32 13.02 6.33 -4.18
C ILE A 32 12.16 5.21 -3.55
N PRO A 33 12.64 3.96 -3.44
CA PRO A 33 11.84 2.85 -2.92
C PRO A 33 11.28 3.10 -1.52
N GLU A 34 12.08 3.71 -0.66
CA GLU A 34 11.75 4.02 0.73
C GLU A 34 10.56 4.98 0.82
N ALA A 35 10.39 5.90 -0.16
CA ALA A 35 9.25 6.81 -0.18
C ALA A 35 7.92 6.07 -0.38
N ALA A 36 7.91 4.99 -1.15
CA ALA A 36 6.72 4.15 -1.32
C ALA A 36 6.42 3.35 -0.04
N LEU A 37 7.46 2.83 0.64
CA LEU A 37 7.30 2.11 1.91
C LEU A 37 6.78 3.03 3.02
N ILE A 38 7.31 4.24 3.13
CA ILE A 38 6.88 5.24 4.13
C ILE A 38 5.37 5.51 4.01
N ARG A 39 4.79 5.50 2.81
CA ARG A 39 3.34 5.70 2.63
C ARG A 39 2.50 4.57 3.21
N VAL A 40 3.02 3.34 3.21
CA VAL A 40 2.35 2.19 3.84
C VAL A 40 2.46 2.30 5.36
N GLU A 41 3.64 2.64 5.87
CA GLU A 41 3.87 2.88 7.31
C GLU A 41 2.98 4.01 7.85
N GLU A 42 2.91 5.14 7.12
CA GLU A 42 2.01 6.26 7.44
C GLU A 42 0.54 5.81 7.51
N ALA A 43 0.10 4.94 6.60
CA ALA A 43 -1.26 4.40 6.63
C ALA A 43 -1.49 3.44 7.80
N MET A 44 -0.49 2.64 8.19
CA MET A 44 -0.56 1.79 9.39
C MET A 44 -0.69 2.63 10.66
N LEU A 45 0.10 3.71 10.78
CA LEU A 45 -0.04 4.69 11.87
C LEU A 45 -1.41 5.36 11.90
N ALA A 46 -2.03 5.53 10.73
CA ALA A 46 -3.38 6.06 10.59
C ALA A 46 -4.51 5.01 10.77
N GLY A 47 -4.17 3.76 11.10
CA GLY A 47 -5.14 2.72 11.45
C GLY A 47 -5.41 1.66 10.38
N LEU A 48 -4.61 1.58 9.31
CA LEU A 48 -4.65 0.43 8.40
C LEU A 48 -4.26 -0.84 9.17
N PRO A 49 -5.08 -1.92 9.16
CA PRO A 49 -4.75 -3.16 9.84
C PRO A 49 -3.46 -3.79 9.30
N GLU A 50 -2.63 -4.34 10.18
CA GLU A 50 -1.37 -5.00 9.81
C GLU A 50 -1.57 -6.15 8.81
N ALA A 51 -2.67 -6.90 8.94
CA ALA A 51 -3.03 -7.95 7.99
C ALA A 51 -3.28 -7.41 6.56
N ASP A 52 -3.85 -6.21 6.45
CA ASP A 52 -4.10 -5.57 5.16
C ASP A 52 -2.81 -5.00 4.57
N ALA A 53 -1.92 -4.45 5.42
CA ALA A 53 -0.57 -4.05 5.02
C ALA A 53 0.27 -5.24 4.53
N ALA A 54 0.27 -6.36 5.26
CA ALA A 54 0.96 -7.58 4.84
C ALA A 54 0.40 -8.14 3.52
N ALA A 55 -0.92 -8.05 3.31
CA ALA A 55 -1.55 -8.46 2.07
C ALA A 55 -1.06 -7.63 0.89
N LEU A 56 -1.09 -6.29 1.00
CA LEU A 56 -0.69 -5.39 -0.07
C LEU A 56 0.83 -5.42 -0.35
N LEU A 57 1.66 -5.57 0.68
CA LEU A 57 3.13 -5.57 0.57
C LEU A 57 3.69 -6.82 -0.12
N GLY A 58 2.97 -7.96 -0.09
CA GLY A 58 3.51 -9.19 -0.68
C GLY A 58 2.50 -10.27 -1.01
N ALA A 59 1.55 -10.57 -0.12
CA ALA A 59 0.69 -11.75 -0.32
C ALA A 59 -0.15 -11.65 -1.61
N ASN A 60 -0.59 -10.45 -1.96
CA ASN A 60 -1.38 -10.21 -3.17
C ASN A 60 -0.54 -10.39 -4.44
N ALA A 61 0.71 -9.91 -4.45
CA ALA A 61 1.64 -10.10 -5.56
C ALA A 61 1.97 -11.58 -5.76
N ALA A 62 2.25 -12.31 -4.68
CA ALA A 62 2.53 -13.75 -4.73
C ALA A 62 1.36 -14.54 -5.32
N ARG A 63 0.11 -14.26 -4.89
CA ARG A 63 -1.08 -14.90 -5.46
C ARG A 63 -1.31 -14.53 -6.92
N LEU A 64 -1.02 -13.29 -7.31
CA LEU A 64 -1.15 -12.83 -8.69
C LEU A 64 -0.14 -13.51 -9.61
N ALA A 65 1.11 -13.66 -9.17
CA ALA A 65 2.19 -14.27 -9.94
C ALA A 65 2.10 -15.81 -10.02
N ALA A 66 1.35 -16.45 -9.13
CA ALA A 66 1.12 -17.90 -9.13
C ALA A 66 -0.01 -18.35 -10.08
N ARG A 67 -0.62 -17.43 -10.83
CA ARG A 67 -1.65 -17.69 -11.84
C ARG A 67 -1.06 -17.66 -13.24
#